data_AF-A0A7C5I0M4-F1
#
_entry.id   AF-A0A7C5I0M4-F1
#
_cell.length_a   1.000
_cell.length_b   1.000
_cell.length_c   1.000
_cell.angle_alpha   90.00
_cell.angle_beta   90.00
_cell.angle_gamma   90.00
#
_symmetry.space_group_name_H-M   'P 1'
#
loop_
_entity.id
_entity.type
_entity.pdbx_description
1 polymer ?
#
loop_
_entity_poly.entity_id
_entity_poly.type
_entity_poly.pdbx_seq_one_letter_code
_entity_poly.pdbx_strand_id
1 'polypeptide(L)'
;MLPNVSEEMTLKEIADLHHELYMILQHLGFDLNTGKMTSLKSSCRKKGLNLPEVLKALNTKVEELNLRNKKINNALKKQNRNI
;
A
#
# COMPACT_ATOMS: atom_id res chain seq x y z
N MET A 1 8.34 -8.15 -4.56
CA MET A 1 7.76 -6.86 -4.96
C MET A 1 6.32 -6.86 -4.49
N LEU A 2 5.84 -5.74 -3.96
CA LEU A 2 4.46 -5.57 -3.54
C LEU A 2 3.55 -5.44 -4.77
N PRO A 3 2.35 -6.06 -4.75
CA PRO A 3 1.35 -5.88 -5.80
C PRO A 3 0.71 -4.49 -5.72
N ASN A 4 0.16 -4.03 -6.84
CA ASN A 4 -0.67 -2.82 -6.86
C ASN A 4 -1.96 -3.06 -6.07
N VAL A 5 -2.42 -2.00 -5.41
CA VAL A 5 -3.70 -1.96 -4.71
C VAL A 5 -4.83 -1.82 -5.72
N SER A 6 -5.86 -2.66 -5.58
CA SER A 6 -7.12 -2.57 -6.33
C SER A 6 -8.27 -2.08 -5.44
N GLU A 7 -9.34 -1.59 -6.06
CA GLU A 7 -10.51 -1.07 -5.36
C GLU A 7 -11.32 -2.12 -4.59
N GLU A 8 -11.19 -3.39 -5.00
CA GLU A 8 -11.89 -4.52 -4.41
C GLU A 8 -11.14 -5.13 -3.22
N MET A 9 -9.85 -4.81 -3.05
CA MET A 9 -9.09 -5.21 -1.86
C MET A 9 -9.71 -4.62 -0.60
N THR A 10 -9.72 -5.42 0.45
CA THR A 10 -10.10 -4.99 1.80
C THR A 10 -9.03 -4.09 2.40
N LEU A 11 -9.44 -3.21 3.31
CA LEU A 11 -8.49 -2.36 4.05
C LEU A 11 -7.44 -3.19 4.81
N LYS A 12 -7.82 -4.39 5.29
CA LYS A 12 -6.91 -5.35 5.91
C LYS A 12 -5.85 -5.84 4.92
N GLU A 13 -6.25 -6.33 3.75
CA GLU A 13 -5.30 -6.82 2.75
C GLU A 13 -4.30 -5.74 2.34
N ILE A 14 -4.76 -4.49 2.18
CA ILE A 14 -3.89 -3.35 1.85
C ILE A 14 -2.93 -3.04 3.01
N ALA A 15 -3.43 -3.03 4.25
CA ALA A 15 -2.60 -2.81 5.44
C ALA A 15 -1.52 -3.89 5.62
N ASP A 16 -1.86 -5.15 5.33
CA ASP A 16 -0.96 -6.29 5.48
C ASP A 16 0.17 -6.30 4.42
N LEU A 17 0.01 -5.59 3.30
CA LEU A 17 1.06 -5.48 2.28
C LEU A 17 2.31 -4.78 2.82
N HIS A 18 2.14 -3.69 3.58
CA HIS A 18 3.26 -2.91 4.12
C HIS A 18 2.82 -1.92 5.19
N HIS A 19 3.67 -1.70 6.21
CA HIS A 19 3.39 -0.74 7.28
C HIS A 19 3.16 0.70 6.76
N GLU A 20 3.92 1.18 5.77
CA GLU A 20 3.67 2.51 5.18
C GLU A 20 2.27 2.63 4.53
N LEU A 21 1.71 1.54 3.98
CA LEU A 21 0.35 1.55 3.44
C LEU A 21 -0.69 1.61 4.56
N TYR A 22 -0.48 0.86 5.65
CA TYR A 22 -1.28 0.99 6.87
C TYR A 22 -1.33 2.43 7.39
N MET A 23 -0.17 3.11 7.43
CA MET A 23 -0.09 4.51 7.87
C MET A 23 -0.89 5.45 6.97
N ILE A 24 -0.84 5.26 5.65
CA ILE A 24 -1.66 6.04 4.71
C ILE A 24 -3.15 5.83 4.98
N LEU A 25 -3.58 4.58 5.16
CA LEU A 25 -4.98 4.28 5.44
C LEU A 25 -5.47 4.95 6.74
N GLN A 26 -4.63 4.95 7.79
CA GLN A 26 -4.93 5.68 9.03
C GLN A 26 -5.01 7.20 8.81
N HIS A 27 -4.12 7.80 8.02
CA HIS A 27 -4.14 9.23 7.72
C HIS A 27 -5.37 9.65 6.91
N LEU A 28 -5.86 8.77 6.05
CA LEU A 28 -7.15 8.93 5.35
C LEU A 28 -8.36 8.68 6.27
N GLY A 29 -8.10 8.33 7.53
CA GLY A 29 -9.08 8.14 8.58
C GLY A 29 -9.84 6.81 8.51
N PHE A 30 -9.39 5.82 7.71
CA PHE A 30 -10.06 4.53 7.62
C PHE A 30 -10.06 3.78 8.96
N ASP A 31 -11.20 3.16 9.31
CA ASP A 31 -11.32 2.31 10.49
C ASP A 31 -10.75 0.92 10.18
N LEU A 32 -9.54 0.68 10.68
CA LEU A 32 -8.82 -0.58 10.52
C LEU A 32 -9.08 -1.57 11.67
N ASN A 33 -9.92 -1.22 12.65
CA ASN A 33 -10.29 -2.09 13.76
C ASN A 33 -11.60 -2.83 13.48
N THR A 34 -12.66 -2.08 13.16
CA THR A 34 -14.01 -2.64 12.92
C THR A 34 -14.33 -2.77 11.44
N GLY A 35 -13.83 -1.86 10.61
CA GLY A 35 -14.13 -1.77 9.19
C GLY A 35 -13.17 -2.54 8.28
N LYS A 36 -12.13 -3.20 8.81
CA LYS A 36 -10.99 -3.69 8.04
C LYS A 36 -11.31 -4.69 6.92
N MET A 37 -12.40 -5.44 7.06
CA MET A 37 -12.85 -6.41 6.04
C MET A 37 -13.67 -5.76 4.91
N THR A 38 -13.91 -4.44 4.98
CA THR A 38 -14.62 -3.69 3.94
C THR A 38 -13.67 -3.39 2.79
N SER A 39 -14.15 -3.47 1.55
CA SER A 39 -13.35 -3.07 0.39
C SER A 39 -12.97 -1.59 0.42
N LEU A 40 -11.86 -1.23 -0.23
CA LEU A 40 -11.40 0.15 -0.35
C LEU A 40 -12.49 1.01 -0.99
N LYS A 41 -13.11 0.53 -2.08
CA LYS A 41 -14.24 1.17 -2.76
C LYS A 41 -15.38 1.53 -1.82
N SER A 42 -15.83 0.55 -1.05
CA SER A 42 -16.94 0.72 -0.11
C SER A 42 -16.56 1.67 1.03
N SER A 43 -15.33 1.60 1.51
CA SER A 43 -14.82 2.47 2.57
C SER A 43 -14.69 3.92 2.11
N CYS A 44 -14.17 4.15 0.89
CA CYS A 44 -14.11 5.47 0.26
C CYS A 44 -15.51 6.06 0.11
N ARG A 45 -16.47 5.28 -0.40
CA ARG A 45 -17.86 5.70 -0.57
C ARG A 45 -18.50 6.11 0.76
N LYS A 46 -18.33 5.29 1.82
CA LYS A 46 -18.87 5.58 3.16
C LYS A 46 -18.30 6.87 3.76
N LYS A 47 -17.04 7.21 3.45
CA LYS A 47 -16.36 8.40 3.96
C LYS A 47 -16.46 9.64 3.05
N GLY A 48 -16.99 9.50 1.84
CA GLY A 48 -16.96 10.57 0.85
C GLY A 48 -15.56 10.87 0.30
N LEU A 49 -14.65 9.89 0.31
CA LEU A 49 -13.32 10.02 -0.28
C LEU A 49 -13.35 9.70 -1.78
N ASN A 50 -12.55 10.41 -2.57
CA ASN A 50 -12.38 10.15 -3.99
C ASN A 50 -11.53 8.88 -4.20
N LEU A 51 -12.18 7.79 -4.60
CA LEU A 51 -11.52 6.49 -4.79
C LEU A 51 -10.34 6.52 -5.78
N PRO A 52 -10.47 7.11 -7.00
CA PRO A 52 -9.33 7.29 -7.90
C PRO A 52 -8.11 7.94 -7.26
N GLU A 53 -8.29 9.02 -6.49
CA GLU A 53 -7.18 9.71 -5.81
C GLU A 53 -6.56 8.86 -4.69
N VAL A 54 -7.38 8.12 -3.93
CA VAL A 54 -6.90 7.20 -2.90
C VAL A 54 -6.09 6.05 -3.52
N LEU A 55 -6.58 5.46 -4.61
CA LEU A 55 -5.86 4.41 -5.35
C LEU A 55 -4.53 4.93 -5.90
N LYS A 56 -4.52 6.14 -6.45
CA LYS A 56 -3.30 6.78 -6.94
C LYS A 56 -2.29 6.94 -5.81
N ALA A 57 -2.69 7.49 -4.66
CA ALA A 57 -1.81 7.69 -3.52
C ALA A 57 -1.22 6.36 -3.00
N LEU A 58 -2.05 5.32 -2.86
CA LEU A 58 -1.61 3.99 -2.41
C LEU A 58 -0.64 3.35 -3.43
N ASN A 59 -0.96 3.40 -4.72
CA ASN A 59 -0.13 2.79 -5.75
C ASN A 59 1.19 3.54 -5.99
N THR A 60 1.21 4.87 -5.92
CA THR A 60 2.47 5.63 -5.91
C THR A 60 3.36 5.20 -4.75
N LYS A 61 2.79 4.96 -3.57
CA LYS A 61 3.58 4.42 -2.44
C LYS A 61 4.09 3.00 -2.71
N VAL A 62 3.29 2.11 -3.30
CA VAL A 62 3.73 0.76 -3.71
C VAL A 62 4.91 0.83 -4.67
N GLU A 63 4.88 1.72 -5.66
CA GLU A 63 5.96 1.93 -6.61
C GLU A 63 7.25 2.41 -5.93
N GLU A 64 7.15 3.37 -5.01
CA GLU A 64 8.29 3.84 -4.21
C GLU A 64 8.92 2.71 -3.39
N LEU A 65 8.10 1.90 -2.71
CA LEU A 65 8.56 0.76 -1.92
C LEU A 65 9.26 -0.30 -2.78
N ASN A 66 8.68 -0.62 -3.93
CA ASN A 66 9.28 -1.54 -4.89
C ASN A 66 10.60 -1.02 -5.43
N LEU A 67 10.72 0.29 -5.71
CA LEU A 67 11.96 0.90 -6.14
C LEU A 67 13.03 0.87 -5.04
N ARG A 68 12.67 1.17 -3.79
CA ARG A 68 13.58 1.05 -2.63
C ARG A 68 14.11 -0.38 -2.49
N ASN A 69 13.22 -1.37 -2.52
CA ASN A 69 13.60 -2.79 -2.46
C ASN A 69 14.49 -3.20 -3.64
N LYS A 70 14.23 -2.71 -4.85
CA LYS A 70 15.09 -2.95 -6.02
C LYS A 70 16.50 -2.40 -5.81
N LYS A 71 16.62 -1.18 -5.29
CA LYS A 71 17.92 -0.55 -5.00
C LYS A 71 18.71 -1.34 -3.96
N ILE A 72 18.06 -1.76 -2.87
CA ILE A 72 18.68 -2.58 -1.81
C ILE A 72 19.15 -3.91 -2.38
N ASN A 73 18.29 -4.64 -3.10
CA ASN A 73 18.63 -5.93 -3.70
C ASN A 73 19.80 -5.80 -4.69
N ASN A 74 19.85 -4.72 -5.46
CA ASN A 74 20.96 -4.46 -6.38
C ASN A 74 22.27 -4.16 -5.63
N ALA A 75 22.21 -3.44 -4.50
CA ALA A 75 23.39 -3.18 -3.68
C ALA A 75 23.97 -4.47 -3.07
N LEU A 76 23.10 -5.33 -2.51
CA LEU A 76 23.49 -6.63 -1.97
C LEU A 76 24.11 -7.54 -3.04
N LYS A 77 23.53 -7.59 -4.25
CA LYS A 77 24.07 -8.36 -5.38
C LYS A 77 25.46 -7.87 -5.83
N LYS A 78 25.74 -6.57 -5.75
CA LYS A 78 27.07 -6.02 -6.08
C LYS A 78 28.11 -6.42 -5.04
N GLN A 79 27.75 -6.45 -3.75
CA GLN A 79 28.65 -6.90 -2.69
C GLN A 79 29.03 -8.37 -2.86
N ASN A 80 28.06 -9.25 -3.13
CA ASN A 80 28.30 -10.69 -3.32
C ASN A 80 29.11 -11.07 -4.57
N ARG A 81 29.34 -10.15 -5.52
CA ARG A 81 30.17 -10.39 -6.71
C ARG A 81 31.62 -9.93 -6.55
N ASN A 82 31.91 -9.19 -5.48
CA ASN A 82 33.24 -8.66 -5.16
C ASN A 82 33.92 -9.45 -4.02
N ILE A 83 33.40 -10.64 -3.70
CA ILE A 83 33.95 -11.64 -2.78
C ILE A 83 34.14 -12.91 -3.61
#